data_AF-A0A388PWR5-F1
#
_entry.id   AF-A0A388PWR5-F1
#
_cell.length_a   1.000
_cell.length_b   1.000
_cell.length_c   1.000
_cell.angle_alpha   90.00
_cell.angle_beta   90.00
_cell.angle_gamma   90.00
#
_symmetry.space_group_name_H-M   'P 1'
#
loop_
_entity.id
_entity.type
_entity.pdbx_description
1 polymer ?
#
loop_
_entity_poly.entity_id
_entity_poly.type
_entity_poly.pdbx_seq_one_letter_code
_entity_poly.pdbx_strand_id
1 'polypeptide(L)'
;MNFLSPAETLSAKNGYELVKFFFLLTFAAAIPAIISGGIAERAKFNSQLAATFALVGFVYPFFEGIAWNNHLGVQSFLEGNFGFKFHDFAGSVVVHAMGGWIALAAVLLLGARHGRYGKDGRLHAYPPSNFPFLALGAWILTVGWFGFNVMSAQTANGISGLVAINSLMALAGGTIAALIVGKNDPGFIHNGPLAGLVAVCAGSDIFHPLAL
;
A
#
# COMPACT_ATOMS: atom_id res chain seq x y z
N MET A 1 23.34 -7.90 4.77
CA MET A 1 22.99 -8.78 5.90
C MET A 1 23.02 -10.22 5.41
N ASN A 2 23.57 -11.17 6.17
CA ASN A 2 23.50 -12.60 5.84
C ASN A 2 22.73 -13.31 6.96
N PHE A 3 21.57 -13.89 6.66
CA PHE A 3 20.73 -14.59 7.64
C PHE A 3 21.40 -15.83 8.26
N LEU A 4 22.53 -16.28 7.71
CA LEU A 4 23.34 -17.36 8.26
C LEU A 4 24.36 -16.89 9.30
N SER A 5 24.45 -15.58 9.58
CA SER A 5 25.35 -15.03 10.58
C SER A 5 24.88 -15.36 12.02
N PRO A 6 25.81 -15.48 13.00
CA PRO A 6 25.45 -15.71 14.40
C PRO A 6 24.54 -14.63 14.99
N ALA A 7 23.71 -14.99 15.97
CA ALA A 7 22.74 -14.10 16.60
C ALA A 7 23.39 -12.84 17.20
N GLU A 8 24.59 -12.96 17.77
CA GLU A 8 25.38 -11.83 18.31
C GLU A 8 25.73 -10.81 17.24
N THR A 9 26.02 -11.26 16.01
CA THR A 9 26.31 -10.38 14.88
C THR A 9 25.03 -9.73 14.36
N LEU A 10 23.93 -10.48 14.32
CA LEU A 10 22.63 -9.97 13.87
C LEU A 10 21.98 -8.99 14.85
N SER A 11 22.23 -9.14 16.16
CA SER A 11 21.68 -8.29 17.21
C SER A 11 22.53 -7.06 17.51
N ALA A 12 23.75 -6.97 16.92
CA ALA A 12 24.59 -5.79 17.02
C ALA A 12 23.80 -4.52 16.63
N LYS A 13 23.99 -3.44 17.39
CA LYS A 13 23.23 -2.19 17.24
C LYS A 13 21.70 -2.41 17.31
N ASN A 14 21.25 -3.29 18.20
CA ASN A 14 19.85 -3.69 18.37
C ASN A 14 19.21 -4.31 17.12
N GLY A 15 20.03 -4.86 16.20
CA GLY A 15 19.54 -5.49 14.97
C GLY A 15 18.82 -4.52 14.04
N TYR A 16 19.30 -3.28 13.93
CA TYR A 16 18.67 -2.25 13.12
C TYR A 16 18.34 -2.71 11.68
N GLU A 17 19.28 -3.40 11.06
CA GLU A 17 19.10 -3.96 9.71
C GLU A 17 17.97 -4.99 9.68
N LEU A 18 17.79 -5.81 10.74
CA LEU A 18 16.69 -6.77 10.83
C LEU A 18 15.35 -6.06 10.97
N VAL A 19 15.29 -4.98 11.75
CA VAL A 19 14.10 -4.13 11.87
C VAL A 19 13.76 -3.52 10.52
N LYS A 20 14.75 -3.01 9.79
CA LYS A 20 14.58 -2.47 8.44
C LYS A 20 14.06 -3.53 7.46
N PHE A 21 14.66 -4.71 7.46
CA PHE A 21 14.21 -5.83 6.63
C PHE A 21 12.77 -6.23 6.97
N PHE A 22 12.45 -6.40 8.26
CA PHE A 22 11.11 -6.72 8.72
C PHE A 22 10.09 -5.67 8.27
N PHE A 23 10.44 -4.38 8.40
CA PHE A 23 9.61 -3.28 7.96
C PHE A 23 9.34 -3.31 6.45
N LEU A 24 10.36 -3.50 5.61
CA LEU A 24 10.16 -3.62 4.16
C LEU A 24 9.42 -4.91 3.76
N LEU A 25 9.53 -5.97 4.56
CA LEU A 25 8.76 -7.19 4.36
C LEU A 25 7.26 -6.96 4.62
N THR A 26 6.87 -6.11 5.58
CA THR A 26 5.45 -5.79 5.78
C THR A 26 4.87 -5.00 4.61
N PHE A 27 5.68 -4.23 3.88
CA PHE A 27 5.27 -3.56 2.64
C PHE A 27 4.98 -4.59 1.55
N ALA A 28 5.89 -5.56 1.39
CA ALA A 28 5.70 -6.67 0.47
C ALA A 28 4.41 -7.45 0.79
N ALA A 29 4.11 -7.65 2.08
CA ALA A 29 2.91 -8.34 2.54
C ALA A 29 1.60 -7.56 2.28
N ALA A 30 1.65 -6.24 2.10
CA ALA A 30 0.47 -5.43 1.80
C ALA A 30 -0.08 -5.72 0.39
N ILE A 31 0.79 -6.04 -0.58
CA ILE A 31 0.40 -6.32 -1.97
C ILE A 31 -0.58 -7.50 -2.11
N PRO A 32 -0.27 -8.71 -1.61
CA PRO A 32 -1.21 -9.82 -1.66
C PRO A 32 -2.47 -9.55 -0.83
N ALA A 33 -2.39 -8.73 0.23
CA ALA A 33 -3.57 -8.31 0.99
C ALA A 33 -4.51 -7.45 0.12
N ILE A 34 -3.99 -6.46 -0.61
CA ILE A 34 -4.76 -5.64 -1.57
C ILE A 34 -5.42 -6.53 -2.63
N ILE A 35 -4.66 -7.44 -3.23
CA ILE A 35 -5.16 -8.33 -4.29
C ILE A 35 -6.28 -9.23 -3.74
N SER A 36 -6.08 -9.84 -2.58
CA SER A 36 -7.04 -10.77 -1.99
C SER A 36 -8.40 -10.12 -1.72
N GLY A 37 -8.45 -8.84 -1.34
CA GLY A 37 -9.70 -8.11 -1.18
C GLY A 37 -10.52 -8.00 -2.48
N GLY A 38 -9.85 -7.84 -3.63
CA GLY A 38 -10.51 -7.72 -4.93
C GLY A 38 -11.06 -9.06 -5.47
N ILE A 39 -10.35 -10.15 -5.19
CA ILE A 39 -10.66 -11.49 -5.74
C ILE A 39 -11.35 -12.43 -4.73
N ALA A 40 -11.63 -11.93 -3.52
CA ALA A 40 -12.32 -12.67 -2.47
C ALA A 40 -13.59 -13.37 -3.00
N GLU A 41 -13.95 -14.49 -2.34
CA GLU A 41 -15.10 -15.35 -2.64
C GLU A 41 -14.99 -16.22 -3.91
N ARG A 42 -14.01 -15.97 -4.80
CA ARG A 42 -13.89 -16.66 -6.10
C ARG A 42 -12.53 -17.26 -6.40
N ALA A 43 -11.48 -16.76 -5.73
CA ALA A 43 -10.14 -17.28 -5.91
C ALA A 43 -9.95 -18.64 -5.21
N LYS A 44 -9.24 -19.57 -5.87
CA LYS A 44 -8.80 -20.82 -5.24
C LYS A 44 -7.63 -20.55 -4.30
N PHE A 45 -7.66 -21.12 -3.11
CA PHE A 45 -6.64 -20.91 -2.07
C PHE A 45 -5.21 -21.23 -2.55
N ASN A 46 -5.00 -22.40 -3.17
CA ASN A 46 -3.66 -22.80 -3.63
C ASN A 46 -3.12 -21.89 -4.75
N SER A 47 -3.99 -21.41 -5.64
CA SER A 47 -3.61 -20.42 -6.67
C SER A 47 -3.20 -19.10 -6.02
N GLN A 48 -3.91 -18.66 -4.98
CA GLN A 48 -3.57 -17.45 -4.24
C GLN A 48 -2.25 -17.60 -3.48
N LEU A 49 -1.98 -18.76 -2.89
CA LEU A 49 -0.71 -19.04 -2.21
C LEU A 49 0.48 -18.99 -3.18
N ALA A 50 0.35 -19.66 -4.33
CA ALA A 50 1.38 -19.66 -5.38
C ALA A 50 1.63 -18.25 -5.95
N ALA A 51 0.55 -17.50 -6.23
CA ALA A 51 0.65 -16.12 -6.69
C ALA A 51 1.32 -15.21 -5.64
N THR A 52 0.96 -15.36 -4.37
CA THR A 52 1.56 -14.60 -3.26
C THR A 52 3.06 -14.89 -3.14
N PHE A 53 3.47 -16.16 -3.23
CA PHE A 53 4.88 -16.54 -3.23
C PHE A 53 5.64 -15.91 -4.40
N ALA A 54 5.08 -15.97 -5.61
CA ALA A 54 5.71 -15.36 -6.79
C ALA A 54 5.82 -13.83 -6.67
N LEU A 55 4.77 -13.18 -6.16
CA LEU A 55 4.72 -11.74 -6.01
C LEU A 55 5.70 -11.23 -4.95
N VAL A 56 5.63 -11.79 -3.74
CA VAL A 56 6.47 -11.35 -2.61
C VAL A 56 7.91 -11.80 -2.79
N GLY A 57 8.15 -12.98 -3.35
CA GLY A 57 9.49 -13.53 -3.51
C GLY A 57 10.29 -12.97 -4.69
N PHE A 58 9.61 -12.52 -5.76
CA PHE A 58 10.30 -12.15 -7.00
C PHE A 58 9.82 -10.83 -7.59
N VAL A 59 8.52 -10.68 -7.85
CA VAL A 59 8.00 -9.53 -8.62
C VAL A 59 8.17 -8.22 -7.83
N TYR A 60 7.79 -8.21 -6.55
CA TYR A 60 7.92 -7.03 -5.71
C TYR A 60 9.38 -6.66 -5.45
N PRO A 61 10.28 -7.55 -4.99
CA PRO A 61 11.69 -7.21 -4.81
C PRO A 61 12.37 -6.72 -6.10
N PHE A 62 11.96 -7.24 -7.26
CA PHE A 62 12.46 -6.75 -8.55
C PHE A 62 12.02 -5.29 -8.80
N PHE A 63 10.73 -4.98 -8.64
CA PHE A 63 10.20 -3.64 -8.85
C PHE A 63 10.69 -2.63 -7.81
N GLU A 64 10.67 -3.02 -6.53
CA GLU A 64 11.22 -2.26 -5.41
C GLU A 64 12.70 -1.95 -5.62
N GLY A 65 13.49 -2.94 -6.09
CA GLY A 65 14.90 -2.74 -6.38
C GLY A 65 15.15 -1.65 -7.43
N ILE A 66 14.29 -1.58 -8.45
CA ILE A 66 14.37 -0.54 -9.50
C ILE A 66 14.00 0.83 -8.92
N ALA A 67 12.91 0.90 -8.15
CA ALA A 67 12.35 2.15 -7.64
C ALA A 67 13.16 2.74 -6.47
N TRP A 68 13.61 1.92 -5.51
CA TRP A 68 14.24 2.39 -4.26
C TRP A 68 15.73 2.06 -4.14
N ASN A 69 16.26 1.10 -4.91
CA ASN A 69 17.65 0.65 -4.79
C ASN A 69 18.50 0.89 -6.05
N ASN A 70 18.05 1.73 -6.98
CA ASN A 70 18.74 2.07 -8.24
C ASN A 70 19.13 0.85 -9.11
N HIS A 71 18.45 -0.30 -8.97
CA HIS A 71 18.72 -1.45 -9.82
C HIS A 71 18.47 -1.10 -11.30
N LEU A 72 19.28 -1.70 -12.17
CA LEU A 72 19.23 -1.51 -13.63
C LEU A 72 19.51 -0.08 -14.11
N GLY A 73 19.93 0.84 -13.21
CA GLY A 73 20.28 2.22 -13.57
C GLY A 73 19.10 3.09 -14.00
N VAL A 74 17.85 2.64 -13.79
CA VAL A 74 16.63 3.37 -14.21
C VAL A 74 16.55 4.74 -13.54
N GLN A 75 16.84 4.82 -12.24
CA GLN A 75 16.85 6.09 -11.52
C GLN A 75 17.89 7.08 -12.07
N SER A 76 19.09 6.61 -12.39
CA SER A 76 20.13 7.43 -13.02
C SER A 76 19.72 7.87 -14.43
N PHE A 77 19.04 7.00 -15.18
CA PHE A 77 18.47 7.35 -16.48
C PHE A 77 17.41 8.45 -16.35
N LEU A 78 16.50 8.34 -15.37
CA LEU A 78 15.47 9.36 -15.12
C LEU A 78 16.10 10.69 -14.73
N GLU A 79 17.06 10.68 -13.82
CA GLU A 79 17.79 11.87 -13.40
C GLU A 79 18.55 12.52 -14.57
N GLY A 80 19.21 11.73 -15.42
CA GLY A 80 19.95 12.23 -16.57
C GLY A 80 19.08 12.84 -17.68
N ASN A 81 17.85 12.34 -17.88
CA ASN A 81 16.96 12.80 -18.96
C ASN A 81 15.94 13.85 -18.51
N PHE A 82 15.49 13.78 -17.26
CA PHE A 82 14.42 14.64 -16.74
C PHE A 82 14.89 15.58 -15.62
N GLY A 83 16.11 15.39 -15.09
CA GLY A 83 16.67 16.22 -14.02
C GLY A 83 16.21 15.83 -12.61
N PHE A 84 15.41 14.77 -12.48
CA PHE A 84 14.91 14.28 -11.20
C PHE A 84 14.78 12.76 -11.18
N LYS A 85 14.88 12.19 -9.98
CA LYS A 85 14.63 10.77 -9.72
C LYS A 85 13.13 10.52 -9.55
N PHE A 86 12.72 9.28 -9.77
CA PHE A 86 11.39 8.85 -9.36
C PHE A 86 11.32 8.88 -7.83
N HIS A 87 10.38 9.67 -7.30
CA HIS A 87 10.16 9.84 -5.86
C HIS A 87 8.87 9.15 -5.45
N ASP A 88 9.00 8.17 -4.57
CA ASP A 88 7.88 7.50 -3.91
C ASP A 88 8.32 7.16 -2.49
N PHE A 89 8.07 8.04 -1.54
CA PHE A 89 8.68 7.97 -0.21
C PHE A 89 8.26 6.72 0.57
N ALA A 90 6.97 6.40 0.60
CA ALA A 90 6.42 5.28 1.35
C ALA A 90 5.67 4.24 0.50
N GLY A 91 5.53 4.42 -0.82
CA GLY A 91 5.01 3.36 -1.70
C GLY A 91 3.60 3.57 -2.24
N SER A 92 3.21 4.79 -2.57
CA SER A 92 1.97 5.03 -3.35
C SER A 92 1.97 4.21 -4.64
N VAL A 93 3.12 4.11 -5.30
CA VAL A 93 3.28 3.33 -6.53
C VAL A 93 3.85 1.96 -6.23
N VAL A 94 4.96 1.91 -5.51
CA VAL A 94 5.75 0.68 -5.26
C VAL A 94 4.93 -0.39 -4.53
N VAL A 95 4.01 0.01 -3.66
CA VAL A 95 3.13 -0.90 -2.92
C VAL A 95 1.70 -0.81 -3.43
N HIS A 96 1.08 0.36 -3.34
CA HIS A 96 -0.36 0.47 -3.51
C HIS A 96 -0.80 0.42 -4.98
N ALA A 97 -0.17 1.19 -5.87
CA ALA A 97 -0.52 1.14 -7.30
C ALA A 97 -0.13 -0.22 -7.90
N MET A 98 1.04 -0.77 -7.56
CA MET A 98 1.43 -2.12 -7.98
C MET A 98 0.37 -3.15 -7.56
N GLY A 99 -0.01 -3.16 -6.28
CA GLY A 99 -1.07 -4.04 -5.77
C GLY A 99 -2.40 -3.81 -6.47
N GLY A 100 -2.79 -2.56 -6.70
CA GLY A 100 -4.02 -2.17 -7.38
C GLY A 100 -4.08 -2.61 -8.84
N TRP A 101 -3.01 -2.42 -9.61
CA TRP A 101 -2.93 -2.85 -11.01
C TRP A 101 -2.94 -4.38 -11.15
N ILE A 102 -2.24 -5.09 -10.27
CA ILE A 102 -2.26 -6.55 -10.25
C ILE A 102 -3.65 -7.05 -9.82
N ALA A 103 -4.27 -6.42 -8.83
CA ALA A 103 -5.62 -6.74 -8.40
C ALA A 103 -6.64 -6.51 -9.54
N LEU A 104 -6.49 -5.42 -10.29
CA LEU A 104 -7.33 -5.13 -11.45
C LEU A 104 -7.19 -6.22 -12.50
N ALA A 105 -5.96 -6.59 -12.89
CA ALA A 105 -5.71 -7.67 -13.83
C ALA A 105 -6.33 -9.00 -13.33
N ALA A 106 -6.16 -9.33 -12.05
CA ALA A 106 -6.73 -10.53 -11.45
C ALA A 106 -8.27 -10.51 -11.49
N VAL A 107 -8.91 -9.38 -11.16
CA VAL A 107 -10.38 -9.24 -11.20
C VAL A 107 -10.90 -9.35 -12.63
N LEU A 108 -10.21 -8.78 -13.62
CA LEU A 108 -10.58 -8.91 -15.03
C LEU A 108 -10.51 -10.35 -15.51
N LEU A 109 -9.48 -11.11 -15.10
CA LEU A 109 -9.32 -12.53 -15.46
C LEU A 109 -10.29 -13.45 -14.72
N LEU A 110 -10.60 -13.19 -13.44
CA LEU A 110 -11.59 -13.96 -12.68
C LEU A 110 -13.04 -13.66 -13.11
N GLY A 111 -13.29 -12.44 -13.61
CA GLY A 111 -14.62 -11.95 -13.97
C GLY A 111 -15.45 -11.43 -12.80
N ALA A 112 -16.69 -11.05 -13.10
CA ALA A 112 -17.63 -10.47 -12.12
C ALA A 112 -18.12 -11.49 -11.08
N ARG A 113 -18.59 -11.02 -9.91
CA ARG A 113 -19.22 -11.90 -8.92
C ARG A 113 -20.55 -12.41 -9.46
N HIS A 114 -20.88 -13.65 -9.14
CA HIS A 114 -22.13 -14.26 -9.60
C HIS A 114 -23.33 -13.49 -9.04
N GLY A 115 -24.16 -12.90 -9.90
CA GLY A 115 -25.30 -12.06 -9.52
C GLY A 115 -24.99 -10.57 -9.40
N ARG A 116 -23.73 -10.13 -9.63
CA ARG A 116 -23.36 -8.70 -9.61
C ARG A 116 -24.06 -7.91 -10.71
N TYR A 117 -24.21 -8.54 -11.88
CA TYR A 117 -24.89 -7.99 -13.04
C TYR A 117 -26.05 -8.90 -13.39
N GLY A 118 -27.27 -8.35 -13.36
CA GLY A 118 -28.48 -9.05 -13.75
C GLY A 118 -28.48 -9.41 -15.23
N LYS A 119 -29.39 -10.30 -15.65
CA LYS A 119 -29.58 -10.63 -17.06
C LYS A 119 -30.02 -9.43 -17.91
N ASP A 120 -30.60 -8.42 -17.26
CA ASP A 120 -30.99 -7.12 -17.82
C ASP A 120 -29.85 -6.08 -17.80
N GLY A 121 -28.64 -6.47 -17.36
CA GLY A 121 -27.49 -5.58 -17.23
C GLY A 121 -27.51 -4.68 -15.99
N ARG A 122 -28.53 -4.78 -15.13
CA ARG A 122 -28.59 -3.97 -13.92
C ARG A 122 -27.54 -4.38 -12.90
N LEU A 123 -26.99 -3.39 -12.21
CA LEU A 123 -26.00 -3.58 -11.15
C LEU A 123 -26.69 -3.88 -9.82
N HIS A 124 -26.36 -5.02 -9.22
CA HIS A 124 -26.81 -5.38 -7.87
C HIS A 124 -25.68 -5.16 -6.87
N ALA A 125 -25.86 -4.24 -5.93
CA ALA A 125 -24.93 -4.00 -4.84
C ALA A 125 -24.95 -5.14 -3.82
N TYR A 126 -23.76 -5.62 -3.45
CA TYR A 126 -23.61 -6.46 -2.26
C TYR A 126 -23.37 -5.51 -1.09
N PRO A 127 -24.33 -5.39 -0.16
CA PRO A 127 -24.09 -4.60 1.04
C PRO A 127 -22.94 -5.22 1.85
N PRO A 128 -22.19 -4.41 2.61
CA PRO A 128 -21.20 -4.94 3.55
C PRO A 128 -21.84 -5.97 4.48
N SER A 129 -21.16 -7.09 4.71
CA SER A 129 -21.64 -8.13 5.62
C SER A 129 -21.72 -7.66 7.08
N ASN A 130 -20.86 -6.71 7.46
CA ASN A 130 -20.81 -6.12 8.80
C ASN A 130 -20.16 -4.71 8.79
N PHE A 131 -20.96 -3.67 9.02
CA PHE A 131 -20.48 -2.28 9.04
C PHE A 131 -19.48 -1.99 10.17
N PRO A 132 -19.71 -2.37 11.43
CA PRO A 132 -18.71 -2.23 12.49
C PRO A 132 -17.35 -2.85 12.15
N PHE A 133 -17.32 -4.02 11.53
CA PHE A 133 -16.07 -4.68 11.12
C PHE A 133 -15.36 -3.93 9.98
N LEU A 134 -16.11 -3.41 9.01
CA LEU A 134 -15.58 -2.54 7.96
C LEU A 134 -14.91 -1.29 8.57
N ALA A 135 -15.61 -0.62 9.49
CA ALA A 135 -15.11 0.57 10.17
C ALA A 135 -13.87 0.26 11.01
N LEU A 136 -13.88 -0.85 11.77
CA LEU A 136 -12.75 -1.30 12.57
C LEU A 136 -11.52 -1.57 11.70
N GLY A 137 -11.69 -2.27 10.57
CA GLY A 137 -10.60 -2.53 9.63
C GLY A 137 -10.01 -1.24 9.06
N ALA A 138 -10.86 -0.29 8.64
CA ALA A 138 -10.40 1.01 8.15
C ALA A 138 -9.63 1.81 9.22
N TRP A 139 -10.06 1.76 10.48
CA TRP A 139 -9.36 2.41 11.58
C TRP A 139 -8.03 1.75 11.93
N ILE A 140 -7.95 0.43 11.97
CA ILE A 140 -6.69 -0.30 12.20
C ILE A 140 -5.67 0.05 11.11
N LEU A 141 -6.10 0.07 9.84
CA LEU A 141 -5.24 0.47 8.72
C LEU A 141 -4.78 1.91 8.85
N THR A 142 -5.70 2.82 9.18
CA THR A 142 -5.42 4.25 9.34
C THR A 142 -4.39 4.51 10.44
N VAL A 143 -4.52 3.86 11.60
CA VAL A 143 -3.55 3.98 12.70
C VAL A 143 -2.20 3.36 12.32
N GLY A 144 -2.22 2.16 11.72
CA GLY A 144 -1.01 1.49 11.24
C GLY A 144 -0.25 2.30 10.18
N TRP A 145 -0.97 3.10 9.38
CA TRP A 145 -0.40 3.92 8.31
C TRP A 145 0.57 5.00 8.80
N PHE A 146 0.38 5.52 10.01
CA PHE A 146 1.35 6.45 10.58
C PHE A 146 2.70 5.78 10.80
N GLY A 147 2.69 4.52 11.27
CA GLY A 147 3.90 3.70 11.35
C GLY A 147 4.49 3.44 9.97
N PHE A 148 3.64 3.12 8.98
CA PHE A 148 4.04 2.89 7.59
C PHE A 148 4.74 4.11 6.99
N ASN A 149 4.17 5.32 7.07
CA ASN A 149 4.78 6.51 6.49
C ASN A 149 5.98 6.99 7.28
N VAL A 150 5.87 7.15 8.60
CA VAL A 150 6.95 7.76 9.41
C VAL A 150 8.22 6.90 9.40
N MET A 151 8.08 5.57 9.43
CA MET A 151 9.23 4.65 9.42
C MET A 151 9.82 4.43 8.02
N SER A 152 9.17 4.86 6.93
CA SER A 152 9.74 4.85 5.57
C SER A 152 11.00 5.71 5.43
N ALA A 153 11.25 6.59 6.40
CA ALA A 153 12.53 7.25 6.57
C ALA A 153 13.73 6.28 6.71
N GLN A 154 13.49 5.03 7.13
CA GLN A 154 14.48 3.93 7.24
C GLN A 154 15.73 4.26 8.07
N THR A 155 15.72 5.37 8.81
CA THR A 155 16.77 5.87 9.69
C THR A 155 16.13 6.68 10.80
N ALA A 156 16.65 6.63 12.02
CA ALA A 156 16.11 7.41 13.14
C ALA A 156 16.20 8.92 12.87
N ASN A 157 17.27 9.37 12.21
CA ASN A 157 17.49 10.78 11.88
C ASN A 157 16.61 11.27 10.73
N GLY A 158 16.07 10.37 9.90
CA GLY A 158 15.16 10.72 8.80
C GLY A 158 13.69 10.83 9.24
N ILE A 159 13.35 10.41 10.46
CA ILE A 159 11.99 10.53 11.00
C ILE A 159 11.62 12.00 11.06
N SER A 160 10.47 12.35 10.48
CA SER A 160 10.03 13.74 10.34
C SER A 160 8.60 13.93 10.82
N GLY A 161 8.38 14.99 11.62
CA GLY A 161 7.04 15.43 11.99
C GLY A 161 6.21 15.89 10.80
N LEU A 162 6.84 16.34 9.72
CA LEU A 162 6.17 16.71 8.47
C LEU A 162 5.43 15.50 7.87
N VAL A 163 6.07 14.34 7.85
CA VAL A 163 5.47 13.08 7.37
C VAL A 163 4.22 12.72 8.18
N ALA A 164 4.31 12.85 9.51
CA ALA A 164 3.17 12.57 10.39
C ALA A 164 2.00 13.53 10.15
N ILE A 165 2.28 14.84 10.05
CA ILE A 165 1.23 15.85 9.80
C ILE A 165 0.64 15.71 8.39
N ASN A 166 1.46 15.48 7.37
CA ASN A 166 0.96 15.23 6.02
C ASN A 166 0.07 13.99 5.96
N SER A 167 0.43 12.92 6.68
CA SER A 167 -0.41 11.72 6.79
C SER A 167 -1.76 12.01 7.46
N LEU A 168 -1.76 12.82 8.51
CA LEU A 168 -2.99 13.24 9.20
C LEU A 168 -3.87 14.12 8.31
N MET A 169 -3.28 15.09 7.60
CA MET A 169 -4.01 15.97 6.69
C MET A 169 -4.62 15.18 5.53
N ALA A 170 -3.86 14.27 4.92
CA ALA A 170 -4.38 13.43 3.83
C ALA A 170 -5.51 12.48 4.28
N LEU A 171 -5.41 11.93 5.49
CA LEU A 171 -6.49 11.17 6.13
C LEU A 171 -7.77 12.04 6.25
N ALA A 172 -7.62 13.26 6.78
CA ALA A 172 -8.74 14.18 6.95
C ALA A 172 -9.34 14.61 5.59
N GLY A 173 -8.50 15.02 4.64
CA GLY A 173 -8.89 15.40 3.29
C GLY A 173 -9.60 14.27 2.56
N GLY A 174 -9.05 13.05 2.61
CA GLY A 174 -9.68 11.85 2.04
C GLY A 174 -11.04 11.53 2.67
N THR A 175 -11.17 11.71 3.99
CA THR A 175 -12.46 11.51 4.69
C THR A 175 -13.50 12.53 4.23
N ILE A 176 -13.13 13.81 4.17
CA ILE A 176 -14.03 14.89 3.73
C ILE A 176 -14.42 14.69 2.25
N ALA A 177 -13.47 14.35 1.38
CA ALA A 177 -13.73 14.07 -0.02
C ALA A 177 -14.71 12.90 -0.17
N ALA A 178 -14.53 11.82 0.60
CA ALA A 178 -15.45 10.69 0.57
C ALA A 178 -16.83 11.02 1.13
N LEU A 179 -16.94 11.90 2.14
CA LEU A 179 -18.22 12.38 2.64
C LEU A 179 -19.01 13.12 1.55
N ILE A 180 -18.32 14.00 0.81
CA ILE A 180 -18.91 14.81 -0.27
C ILE A 180 -19.30 13.91 -1.46
N VAL A 181 -18.36 13.10 -1.96
CA VAL A 181 -18.56 12.26 -3.15
C VAL A 181 -19.53 11.11 -2.86
N GLY A 182 -19.41 10.50 -1.69
CA GLY A 182 -20.25 9.38 -1.24
C GLY A 182 -21.66 9.82 -0.83
N LYS A 183 -21.97 11.12 -0.78
CA LYS A 183 -23.29 11.64 -0.38
C LYS A 183 -23.79 11.05 0.94
N ASN A 184 -22.91 10.99 1.94
CA ASN A 184 -23.14 10.38 3.25
C ASN A 184 -23.37 8.85 3.26
N ASP A 185 -22.94 8.12 2.23
CA ASP A 185 -22.95 6.66 2.25
C ASP A 185 -21.93 6.12 3.29
N PRO A 186 -22.39 5.40 4.33
CA PRO A 186 -21.52 4.92 5.41
C PRO A 186 -20.57 3.80 4.97
N GLY A 187 -20.84 3.11 3.86
CA GLY A 187 -19.92 2.14 3.27
C GLY A 187 -18.81 2.83 2.47
N PHE A 188 -19.11 3.97 1.86
CA PHE A 188 -18.17 4.72 1.03
C PHE A 188 -17.18 5.54 1.88
N ILE A 189 -17.65 6.16 2.98
CA ILE A 189 -16.86 7.07 3.80
C ILE A 189 -15.56 6.45 4.34
N HIS A 190 -15.57 5.15 4.65
CA HIS A 190 -14.41 4.44 5.19
C HIS A 190 -13.28 4.23 4.18
N ASN A 191 -13.56 4.32 2.87
CA ASN A 191 -12.52 4.24 1.83
C ASN A 191 -11.78 5.56 1.66
N GLY A 192 -12.39 6.68 2.02
CA GLY A 192 -11.82 8.02 1.96
C GLY A 192 -10.46 8.18 2.64
N PRO A 193 -10.35 7.93 3.97
CA PRO A 193 -9.08 8.05 4.67
C PRO A 193 -8.01 7.11 4.08
N LEU A 194 -8.38 5.90 3.68
CA LEU A 194 -7.45 4.96 3.05
C LEU A 194 -6.93 5.49 1.71
N ALA A 195 -7.80 6.06 0.87
CA ALA A 195 -7.40 6.65 -0.41
C ALA A 195 -6.47 7.85 -0.22
N GLY A 196 -6.76 8.73 0.75
CA GLY A 196 -5.89 9.86 1.10
C GLY A 196 -4.52 9.40 1.60
N LEU A 197 -4.50 8.41 2.49
CA LEU A 197 -3.27 7.82 3.01
C LEU A 197 -2.44 7.11 1.94
N VAL A 198 -3.07 6.41 0.99
CA VAL A 198 -2.40 5.85 -0.18
C VAL A 198 -1.77 6.94 -1.03
N ALA A 199 -2.48 8.06 -1.27
CA ALA A 199 -2.00 9.13 -2.14
C ALA A 199 -0.81 9.89 -1.55
N VAL A 200 -0.82 10.14 -0.23
CA VAL A 200 0.24 10.90 0.42
C VAL A 200 1.56 10.12 0.57
N CYS A 201 1.53 8.77 0.49
CA CYS A 201 2.74 7.95 0.58
C CYS A 201 3.86 8.40 -0.37
N ALA A 202 3.52 8.91 -1.57
CA ALA A 202 4.49 9.31 -2.57
C ALA A 202 5.38 10.46 -2.12
N GLY A 203 4.83 11.42 -1.38
CA GLY A 203 5.50 12.69 -1.07
C GLY A 203 5.23 13.24 0.31
N SER A 204 4.83 12.40 1.27
CA SER A 204 4.57 12.82 2.66
C SER A 204 5.76 13.53 3.32
N ASP A 205 6.98 13.36 2.80
CA ASP A 205 8.21 14.01 3.23
C ASP A 205 8.47 15.39 2.58
N ILE A 206 7.78 15.72 1.48
CA ILE A 206 8.02 16.93 0.68
C ILE A 206 6.79 17.81 0.47
N PHE A 207 5.59 17.29 0.69
CA PHE A 207 4.36 18.06 0.52
C PHE A 207 4.17 19.10 1.62
N HIS A 208 3.50 20.19 1.27
CA HIS A 208 3.00 21.14 2.25
C HIS A 208 1.67 20.63 2.83
N PRO A 209 1.46 20.64 4.16
CA PRO A 209 0.24 20.09 4.78
C PRO A 209 -1.08 20.64 4.25
N LEU A 210 -1.10 21.91 3.81
CA LEU A 210 -2.30 22.54 3.23
C LEU A 210 -2.68 22.02 1.84
N ALA A 211 -1.81 21.28 1.17
CA ALA A 211 -2.08 20.73 -0.17
C ALA A 211 -2.79 19.36 -0.14
N LEU A 212 -3.18 18.87 1.05
CA LEU A 212 -3.66 17.51 1.32
C LEU A 212 -5.08 17.46 1.84
#